data_AF-A0A2D5RZX1-F1
#
_entry.id   AF-A0A2D5RZX1-F1
#
_cell.length_a   1.000
_cell.length_b   1.000
_cell.length_c   1.000
_cell.angle_alpha   90.00
_cell.angle_beta   90.00
_cell.angle_gamma   90.00
#
_symmetry.space_group_name_H-M   'P 1'
#
loop_
_entity.id
_entity.type
_entity.pdbx_description
1 polymer ?
#
loop_
_entity_poly.entity_id
_entity_poly.type
_entity_poly.pdbx_seq_one_letter_code
_entity_poly.pdbx_strand_id
1 'polypeptide(L)'
;MEELEAHLHPQAQLRVINALKDISGKNSNQFILTTHSTTIGASISLENLILCRGQNVYPMWQGQTKLAFGDYKFLQRFLDSTKANMFFARGVIMVEGDAENILIPTIAELIDKPLHKYGVSIVNVGSTAFLRYSKIFQRKNLHEQNLPELDLPVSVITDLDIPAIEYFDSEKKDKPEYYQVKENVLIDTNENSHCLESIHNNIYTSLDDLKAAIKSAIDLTIMPKGLNTQIEGWKIKLNENNILDIRTAKSQTLKRKYDSQNVKVFTNKNWTLEYDLACSNELRESFALAVQIAKRIKSSESYFNELFEDDGKFKIPPIENEIDKEAVQGNPPEKIAYQIFKPFVNSGSPSKAVTAQIFSEILVLEKDKLVDTLKRDSYLKYIIDAINYACGEFNEEEQAND
;
A
#
# COMPACT_ATOMS: atom_id res chain seq x y z
N MET A 1 -1.21 29.13 23.33
CA MET A 1 0.22 28.86 23.57
C MET A 1 0.82 28.51 22.23
N GLU A 2 1.95 29.10 21.88
CA GLU A 2 2.56 28.90 20.57
C GLU A 2 3.87 28.13 20.71
N GLU A 3 4.04 27.11 19.87
CA GLU A 3 5.28 26.35 19.65
C GLU A 3 6.04 25.96 20.93
N LEU A 4 5.36 25.27 21.85
CA LEU A 4 5.94 24.84 23.12
C LEU A 4 7.21 24.00 22.95
N GLU A 5 7.36 23.34 21.80
CA GLU A 5 8.52 22.54 21.43
C GLU A 5 9.81 23.32 21.19
N ALA A 6 9.74 24.63 20.88
CA ALA A 6 10.91 25.41 20.43
C ALA A 6 12.08 25.41 21.44
N HIS A 7 11.80 25.14 22.72
CA HIS A 7 12.80 25.11 23.80
C HIS A 7 12.67 23.89 24.72
N LEU A 8 11.88 22.89 24.35
CA LEU A 8 11.60 21.74 25.21
C LEU A 8 12.04 20.44 24.55
N HIS A 9 12.81 19.64 25.28
CA HIS A 9 13.08 18.24 24.92
C HIS A 9 11.74 17.47 24.75
N PRO A 10 11.62 16.51 23.82
CA PRO A 10 10.37 15.78 23.56
C PRO A 10 9.68 15.22 24.81
N GLN A 11 10.46 14.66 25.75
CA GLN A 11 9.93 14.16 27.04
C GLN A 11 9.32 15.26 27.92
N ALA A 12 9.88 16.48 27.88
CA ALA A 12 9.31 17.62 28.59
C ALA A 12 8.02 18.10 27.92
N GLN A 13 7.94 18.08 26.59
CA GLN A 13 6.71 18.39 25.85
C GLN A 13 5.56 17.48 26.31
N LEU A 14 5.79 16.17 26.39
CA LEU A 14 4.79 15.20 26.86
C LEU A 14 4.31 15.50 28.29
N ARG A 15 5.23 15.82 29.21
CA ARG A 15 4.88 16.19 30.59
C ARG A 15 3.99 17.43 30.65
N VAL A 16 4.33 18.45 29.88
CA VAL A 16 3.54 19.70 29.82
C VAL A 16 2.16 19.41 29.25
N ILE A 17 2.06 18.68 28.14
CA ILE A 17 0.76 18.33 27.53
C ILE A 17 -0.12 17.55 28.50
N ASN A 18 0.43 16.56 29.21
CA ASN A 18 -0.34 15.79 30.18
C ASN A 18 -0.81 16.66 31.36
N ALA A 19 0.04 17.56 31.87
CA ALA A 19 -0.35 18.50 32.91
C ALA A 19 -1.47 19.45 32.44
N LEU A 20 -1.38 19.96 31.22
CA LEU A 20 -2.42 20.83 30.64
C LEU A 20 -3.75 20.09 30.47
N LYS A 21 -3.72 18.82 30.04
CA LYS A 21 -4.92 17.97 29.98
C LYS A 21 -5.56 17.77 31.35
N ASP A 22 -4.75 17.48 32.38
CA ASP A 22 -5.25 17.30 33.75
C ASP A 22 -5.89 18.58 34.30
N ILE A 23 -5.28 19.73 34.03
CA ILE A 23 -5.80 21.04 34.45
C ILE A 23 -7.12 21.34 33.72
N SER A 24 -7.19 21.08 32.41
CA SER A 24 -8.41 21.29 31.60
C SER A 24 -9.55 20.33 31.98
N GLY A 25 -9.22 19.11 32.44
CA GLY A 25 -10.23 18.17 32.93
C GLY A 25 -10.80 18.53 34.30
N LYS A 26 -10.01 19.18 35.16
CA LYS A 26 -10.42 19.56 36.54
C LYS A 26 -11.04 20.95 36.63
N ASN A 27 -10.56 21.88 35.81
CA ASN A 27 -11.01 23.26 35.76
C ASN A 27 -11.68 23.52 34.40
N SER A 28 -12.68 24.38 34.31
CA SER A 28 -13.31 24.77 33.02
C SER A 28 -12.41 25.67 32.16
N ASN A 29 -11.12 25.34 32.06
CA ASN A 29 -10.11 26.06 31.30
C ASN A 29 -9.93 25.42 29.91
N GLN A 30 -9.97 26.24 28.86
CA GLN A 30 -9.67 25.82 27.49
C GLN A 30 -8.25 26.25 27.12
N PHE A 31 -7.44 25.31 26.61
CA PHE A 31 -6.12 25.60 26.06
C PHE A 31 -6.13 25.42 24.56
N ILE A 32 -5.64 26.42 23.83
CA ILE A 32 -5.39 26.34 22.38
C ILE A 32 -3.88 26.38 22.18
N LEU A 33 -3.36 25.39 21.46
CA LEU A 33 -1.94 25.20 21.20
C LEU A 33 -1.69 25.15 19.69
N THR A 34 -0.64 25.82 19.25
CA THR A 34 -0.06 25.63 17.91
C THR A 34 1.25 24.87 18.04
N THR A 35 1.52 23.93 17.13
CA THR A 35 2.70 23.08 17.18
C THR A 35 3.03 22.52 15.79
N HIS A 36 4.32 22.37 15.52
CA HIS A 36 4.94 21.59 14.47
C HIS A 36 5.55 20.27 15.01
N SER A 37 5.45 20.01 16.31
CA SER A 37 6.00 18.80 16.93
C SER A 37 5.14 17.57 16.67
N THR A 38 5.72 16.60 15.97
CA THR A 38 5.16 15.25 15.80
C THR A 38 4.94 14.54 17.14
N THR A 39 5.77 14.84 18.15
CA THR A 39 5.62 14.27 19.50
C THR A 39 4.35 14.79 20.18
N ILE A 40 4.07 16.09 20.05
CA ILE A 40 2.83 16.67 20.58
C ILE A 40 1.63 16.11 19.80
N GLY A 41 1.70 16.09 18.47
CA GLY A 41 0.66 15.53 17.60
C GLY A 41 0.29 14.09 17.91
N ALA A 42 1.28 13.22 18.17
CA ALA A 42 1.07 11.83 18.59
C ALA A 42 0.41 11.70 19.98
N SER A 43 0.69 12.65 20.87
CA SER A 43 0.23 12.60 22.27
C SER A 43 -1.21 13.10 22.46
N ILE A 44 -1.72 13.95 21.57
CA ILE A 44 -3.06 14.53 21.69
C ILE A 44 -4.13 13.65 21.06
N SER A 45 -5.34 13.73 21.60
CA SER A 45 -6.49 13.03 21.04
C SER A 45 -6.86 13.63 19.69
N LEU A 46 -7.25 12.80 18.72
CA LEU A 46 -7.73 13.25 17.41
C LEU A 46 -8.92 14.21 17.54
N GLU A 47 -9.70 14.08 18.62
CA GLU A 47 -10.83 14.97 18.92
C GLU A 47 -10.41 16.43 19.14
N ASN A 48 -9.15 16.66 19.52
CA ASN A 48 -8.56 17.96 19.81
C ASN A 48 -7.53 18.38 18.76
N LEU A 49 -7.34 17.59 17.70
CA LEU A 49 -6.38 17.87 16.63
C LEU A 49 -7.07 18.65 15.51
N ILE A 50 -6.48 19.78 15.13
CA ILE A 50 -6.91 20.61 14.01
C ILE A 50 -5.71 20.78 13.09
N LEU A 51 -5.84 20.32 11.85
CA LEU A 51 -4.80 20.48 10.85
C LEU A 51 -4.99 21.82 10.12
N CYS A 52 -3.99 22.68 10.13
CA CYS A 52 -4.00 23.95 9.40
C CYS A 52 -3.23 23.77 8.08
N ARG A 53 -3.85 24.05 6.93
CA ARG A 53 -3.19 23.96 5.62
C ARG A 53 -3.69 25.04 4.67
N GLY A 54 -2.74 25.81 4.11
CA GLY A 54 -3.06 27.00 3.33
C GLY A 54 -3.84 28.00 4.17
N GLN A 55 -5.00 28.42 3.69
CA GLN A 55 -5.92 29.33 4.41
C GLN A 55 -7.05 28.59 5.15
N ASN A 56 -6.99 27.25 5.22
CA ASN A 56 -8.08 26.42 5.73
C ASN A 56 -7.67 25.67 7.00
N VAL A 57 -8.67 25.37 7.83
CA VAL A 57 -8.54 24.54 9.03
C VAL A 57 -9.37 23.27 8.87
N TYR A 58 -8.75 22.14 9.20
CA TYR A 58 -9.33 20.81 9.03
C TYR A 58 -9.39 20.11 10.40
N PRO A 59 -10.54 20.20 11.07
CA PRO A 59 -10.88 19.38 12.23
C PRO A 59 -10.64 17.88 12.01
N MET A 60 -9.87 17.22 12.89
CA MET A 60 -9.62 15.78 12.83
C MET A 60 -10.55 14.96 13.73
N TRP A 61 -11.58 15.57 14.31
CA TRP A 61 -12.53 14.87 15.19
C TRP A 61 -13.65 14.16 14.43
N GLN A 62 -14.38 13.33 15.18
CA GLN A 62 -15.49 12.53 14.65
C GLN A 62 -16.57 13.38 13.97
N GLY A 63 -17.03 12.91 12.81
CA GLY A 63 -18.08 13.55 12.02
C GLY A 63 -17.54 14.54 10.97
N GLN A 64 -16.27 14.94 11.10
CA GLN A 64 -15.62 15.85 10.17
C GLN A 64 -14.81 15.12 9.09
N THR A 65 -14.39 13.89 9.36
CA THR A 65 -13.66 13.03 8.42
C THR A 65 -14.48 11.80 8.03
N LYS A 66 -14.09 11.11 6.96
CA LYS A 66 -14.70 9.84 6.53
C LYS A 66 -14.31 8.64 7.40
N LEU A 67 -13.41 8.81 8.37
CA LEU A 67 -12.99 7.76 9.29
C LEU A 67 -14.20 7.22 10.09
N ALA A 68 -14.27 5.91 10.26
CA ALA A 68 -15.37 5.27 10.98
C ALA A 68 -15.23 5.48 12.50
N PHE A 69 -16.34 5.44 13.23
CA PHE A 69 -16.37 5.73 14.67
C PHE A 69 -15.35 4.92 15.49
N GLY A 70 -15.29 3.60 15.29
CA GLY A 70 -14.34 2.74 15.98
C GLY A 70 -12.88 2.97 15.56
N ASP A 71 -12.67 3.44 14.34
CA ASP A 71 -11.33 3.59 13.78
C ASP A 71 -10.59 4.83 14.33
N TYR A 72 -11.28 5.83 14.89
CA TYR A 72 -10.62 6.94 15.62
C TYR A 72 -9.80 6.42 16.81
N LYS A 73 -10.41 5.54 17.62
CA LYS A 73 -9.73 4.92 18.76
C LYS A 73 -8.61 3.98 18.33
N PHE A 74 -8.78 3.30 17.20
CA PHE A 74 -7.72 2.50 16.61
C PHE A 74 -6.55 3.41 16.23
N LEU A 75 -6.78 4.39 15.36
CA LEU A 75 -5.73 5.28 14.85
C LEU A 75 -4.97 5.96 16.00
N GLN A 76 -5.68 6.49 17.00
CA GLN A 76 -5.07 7.13 18.17
C GLN A 76 -4.16 6.19 18.98
N ARG A 77 -4.44 4.88 19.04
CA ARG A 77 -3.57 3.91 19.73
C ARG A 77 -2.30 3.61 18.96
N PHE A 78 -2.33 3.73 17.64
CA PHE A 78 -1.21 3.39 16.76
C PHE A 78 -0.44 4.62 16.25
N LEU A 79 -0.92 5.83 16.55
CA LEU A 79 -0.22 7.10 16.30
C LEU A 79 0.97 7.27 17.26
N ASP A 80 2.06 6.56 16.99
CA ASP A 80 3.38 6.90 17.53
C ASP A 80 3.97 8.14 16.80
N SER A 81 5.10 8.65 17.28
CA SER A 81 5.73 9.85 16.70
C SER A 81 6.12 9.68 15.22
N THR A 82 6.43 8.46 14.79
CA THR A 82 6.79 8.18 13.39
C THR A 82 5.56 8.22 12.49
N LYS A 83 4.43 7.62 12.90
CA LYS A 83 3.18 7.70 12.11
C LYS A 83 2.51 9.07 12.22
N ALA A 84 2.58 9.75 13.36
CA ALA A 84 2.02 11.10 13.51
C ALA A 84 2.67 12.13 12.58
N ASN A 85 3.87 11.86 12.07
CA ASN A 85 4.51 12.67 11.02
C ASN A 85 3.61 12.85 9.79
N MET A 86 2.67 11.93 9.53
CA MET A 86 1.70 12.05 8.43
C MET A 86 0.82 13.30 8.50
N PHE A 87 0.59 13.88 9.69
CA PHE A 87 -0.17 15.12 9.83
C PHE A 87 0.65 16.37 9.51
N PHE A 88 1.99 16.25 9.49
CA PHE A 88 2.91 17.36 9.21
C PHE A 88 3.51 17.28 7.81
N ALA A 89 3.24 16.20 7.08
CA ALA A 89 3.76 15.98 5.74
C ALA A 89 3.04 16.83 4.68
N ARG A 90 3.73 17.10 3.58
CA ARG A 90 3.17 17.67 2.35
C ARG A 90 2.53 16.62 1.46
N GLY A 91 2.94 15.36 1.59
CA GLY A 91 2.30 14.18 1.00
C GLY A 91 2.57 12.94 1.84
N VAL A 92 1.75 11.91 1.68
CA VAL A 92 1.87 10.66 2.45
C VAL A 92 1.88 9.46 1.53
N ILE A 93 2.82 8.53 1.74
CA ILE A 93 2.82 7.21 1.11
C ILE A 93 2.57 6.17 2.19
N MET A 94 1.46 5.45 2.11
CA MET A 94 1.13 4.35 3.01
C MET A 94 1.54 3.03 2.39
N VAL A 95 2.23 2.21 3.17
CA VAL A 95 2.76 0.91 2.74
C VAL A 95 2.39 -0.20 3.71
N GLU A 96 2.35 -1.43 3.24
CA GLU A 96 1.97 -2.58 4.06
C GLU A 96 3.08 -3.03 5.02
N GLY A 97 4.34 -3.03 4.57
CA GLY A 97 5.44 -3.63 5.32
C GLY A 97 6.78 -2.91 5.19
N ASP A 98 7.80 -3.53 5.79
CA ASP A 98 9.15 -2.96 5.89
C ASP A 98 9.90 -2.98 4.55
N ALA A 99 9.58 -3.91 3.64
CA ALA A 99 10.25 -4.01 2.34
C ALA A 99 9.99 -2.76 1.50
N GLU A 100 8.72 -2.35 1.39
CA GLU A 100 8.31 -1.12 0.71
C GLU A 100 8.86 0.11 1.44
N ASN A 101 8.82 0.11 2.78
CA ASN A 101 9.31 1.22 3.61
C ASN A 101 10.82 1.47 3.43
N ILE A 102 11.60 0.45 3.05
CA ILE A 102 13.03 0.55 2.71
C ILE A 102 13.22 0.90 1.23
N LEU A 103 12.51 0.22 0.33
CA LEU A 103 12.77 0.30 -1.10
C LEU A 103 12.25 1.61 -1.73
N ILE A 104 11.09 2.11 -1.31
CA ILE A 104 10.48 3.32 -1.88
C ILE A 104 11.37 4.56 -1.70
N PRO A 105 11.94 4.87 -0.51
CA PRO A 105 12.89 5.97 -0.36
C PRO A 105 14.07 5.85 -1.33
N THR A 106 14.64 4.65 -1.47
CA THR A 106 15.77 4.40 -2.35
C THR A 106 15.41 4.67 -3.82
N ILE A 107 14.28 4.13 -4.29
CA ILE A 107 13.79 4.38 -5.65
C ILE A 107 13.56 5.89 -5.84
N ALA A 108 12.95 6.56 -4.86
CA ALA A 108 12.66 7.99 -4.91
C ALA A 108 13.95 8.83 -5.05
N GLU A 109 15.00 8.53 -4.28
CA GLU A 109 16.31 9.17 -4.41
C GLU A 109 16.93 8.93 -5.81
N LEU A 110 16.86 7.69 -6.32
CA LEU A 110 17.43 7.33 -7.62
C LEU A 110 16.73 8.00 -8.80
N ILE A 111 15.42 8.22 -8.72
CA ILE A 111 14.67 8.92 -9.77
C ILE A 111 14.72 10.45 -9.65
N ASP A 112 15.60 11.00 -8.80
CA ASP A 112 15.74 12.43 -8.47
C ASP A 112 14.50 13.04 -7.80
N LYS A 113 13.80 12.23 -7.00
CA LYS A 113 12.65 12.64 -6.16
C LYS A 113 12.86 12.30 -4.69
N PRO A 114 13.94 12.77 -4.05
CA PRO A 114 14.17 12.57 -2.61
C PRO A 114 12.97 13.02 -1.78
N LEU A 115 12.27 12.06 -1.14
CA LEU A 115 10.98 12.32 -0.47
C LEU A 115 11.04 13.47 0.54
N HIS A 116 12.17 13.61 1.24
CA HIS A 116 12.38 14.66 2.23
C HIS A 116 12.34 16.08 1.62
N LYS A 117 12.80 16.28 0.37
CA LYS A 117 12.76 17.59 -0.30
C LYS A 117 11.33 17.99 -0.70
N TYR A 118 10.49 16.99 -0.96
CA TYR A 118 9.07 17.19 -1.26
C TYR A 118 8.19 17.22 0.00
N GLY A 119 8.77 16.96 1.18
CA GLY A 119 8.04 16.86 2.43
C GLY A 119 7.10 15.65 2.48
N VAL A 120 7.45 14.56 1.78
CA VAL A 120 6.65 13.33 1.74
C VAL A 120 7.07 12.42 2.89
N SER A 121 6.08 11.91 3.64
CA SER A 121 6.31 10.91 4.70
C SER A 121 5.83 9.54 4.26
N ILE A 122 6.65 8.51 4.48
CA ILE A 122 6.20 7.13 4.39
C ILE A 122 5.60 6.70 5.73
N VAL A 123 4.49 5.98 5.68
CA VAL A 123 3.77 5.42 6.83
C VAL A 123 3.62 3.93 6.62
N ASN A 124 4.44 3.14 7.32
CA ASN A 124 4.25 1.69 7.39
C ASN A 124 3.03 1.38 8.29
N VAL A 125 1.98 0.82 7.70
CA VAL A 125 0.74 0.45 8.37
C VAL A 125 0.84 -0.93 9.03
N GLY A 126 1.80 -1.76 8.63
CA GLY A 126 2.03 -3.11 9.15
C GLY A 126 0.88 -4.09 8.88
N SER A 127 -0.04 -3.73 7.98
CA SER A 127 -1.23 -4.51 7.62
C SER A 127 -1.94 -3.90 6.41
N THR A 128 -2.93 -4.61 5.86
CA THR A 128 -3.83 -4.11 4.81
C THR A 128 -4.94 -3.17 5.31
N ALA A 129 -4.87 -2.71 6.57
CA ALA A 129 -5.90 -1.87 7.19
C ALA A 129 -5.77 -0.36 6.85
N PHE A 130 -5.41 -0.03 5.61
CA PHE A 130 -5.13 1.35 5.16
C PHE A 130 -6.28 2.33 5.39
N LEU A 131 -7.54 1.89 5.29
CA LEU A 131 -8.70 2.76 5.52
C LEU A 131 -8.73 3.36 6.94
N ARG A 132 -8.09 2.72 7.92
CA ARG A 132 -8.00 3.21 9.30
C ARG A 132 -7.02 4.38 9.44
N TYR A 133 -6.15 4.57 8.44
CA TYR A 133 -5.16 5.64 8.39
C TYR A 133 -5.52 6.68 7.33
N SER A 134 -6.00 6.28 6.15
CA SER A 134 -6.24 7.20 5.03
C SER A 134 -7.52 8.02 5.19
N LYS A 135 -8.60 7.45 5.75
CA LYS A 135 -9.90 8.14 5.86
C LYS A 135 -9.91 9.34 6.80
N ILE A 136 -8.88 9.51 7.65
CA ILE A 136 -8.74 10.72 8.48
C ILE A 136 -8.49 11.97 7.62
N PHE A 137 -7.87 11.80 6.46
CA PHE A 137 -7.56 12.88 5.52
C PHE A 137 -8.72 13.21 4.59
N GLN A 138 -9.72 12.32 4.50
CA GLN A 138 -10.90 12.52 3.68
C GLN A 138 -11.99 13.24 4.50
N ARG A 139 -12.57 14.28 3.94
CA ARG A 139 -13.57 15.15 4.59
C ARG A 139 -15.00 14.66 4.35
N LYS A 140 -15.87 14.81 5.36
CA LYS A 140 -17.32 14.69 5.19
C LYS A 140 -17.93 16.06 4.90
N ASN A 141 -19.07 16.06 4.21
CA ASN A 141 -19.94 17.23 4.03
C ASN A 141 -19.22 18.51 3.53
N LEU A 142 -18.25 18.36 2.61
CA LEU A 142 -17.45 19.45 2.06
C LEU A 142 -18.31 20.65 1.61
N HIS A 143 -19.38 20.38 0.87
CA HIS A 143 -20.31 21.40 0.36
C HIS A 143 -21.05 22.14 1.48
N GLU A 144 -21.56 21.42 2.50
CA GLU A 144 -22.29 22.03 3.61
C GLU A 144 -21.36 22.89 4.48
N GLN A 145 -20.09 22.52 4.56
CA GLN A 145 -19.08 23.19 5.38
C GLN A 145 -18.35 24.32 4.64
N ASN A 146 -18.60 24.49 3.33
CA ASN A 146 -17.86 25.40 2.46
C ASN A 146 -16.32 25.25 2.61
N LEU A 147 -15.86 24.01 2.78
CA LEU A 147 -14.46 23.66 2.90
C LEU A 147 -14.00 22.95 1.62
N PRO A 148 -12.82 23.27 1.08
CA PRO A 148 -12.24 22.49 -0.01
C PRO A 148 -11.78 21.13 0.48
N GLU A 149 -11.49 20.23 -0.46
CA GLU A 149 -10.77 19.00 -0.15
C GLU A 149 -9.42 19.29 0.50
N LEU A 150 -8.97 18.38 1.37
CA LEU A 150 -7.66 18.52 1.97
C LEU A 150 -6.60 18.35 0.87
N ASP A 151 -5.87 19.42 0.60
CA ASP A 151 -4.78 19.48 -0.37
C ASP A 151 -3.53 18.70 0.11
N LEU A 152 -3.67 17.42 0.42
CA LEU A 152 -2.60 16.53 0.90
C LEU A 152 -2.68 15.23 0.09
N PRO A 153 -1.84 15.00 -0.94
CA PRO A 153 -1.88 13.73 -1.66
C PRO A 153 -1.49 12.57 -0.73
N VAL A 154 -2.32 11.54 -0.71
CA VAL A 154 -2.11 10.30 0.05
C VAL A 154 -2.12 9.11 -0.90
N SER A 155 -0.95 8.53 -1.15
CA SER A 155 -0.77 7.30 -1.92
C SER A 155 -0.90 6.09 -1.00
N VAL A 156 -1.66 5.07 -1.41
CA VAL A 156 -1.70 3.76 -0.78
C VAL A 156 -1.06 2.76 -1.73
N ILE A 157 0.02 2.10 -1.31
CA ILE A 157 0.68 1.06 -2.09
C ILE A 157 0.34 -0.30 -1.46
N THR A 158 -0.22 -1.20 -2.26
CA THR A 158 -0.67 -2.52 -1.79
C THR A 158 -0.57 -3.57 -2.89
N ASP A 159 -0.40 -4.82 -2.47
CA ASP A 159 -0.34 -5.95 -3.39
C ASP A 159 -1.74 -6.41 -3.84
N LEU A 160 -1.82 -7.07 -5.01
CA LEU A 160 -3.04 -7.71 -5.51
C LEU A 160 -3.36 -9.02 -4.78
N ASP A 161 -2.35 -9.67 -4.20
CA ASP A 161 -2.46 -10.97 -3.52
C ASP A 161 -3.10 -12.07 -4.37
N ILE A 162 -2.89 -12.03 -5.69
CA ILE A 162 -3.30 -13.09 -6.62
C ILE A 162 -2.07 -13.88 -7.06
N PRO A 163 -1.83 -15.08 -6.48
CA PRO A 163 -0.66 -15.87 -6.79
C PRO A 163 -0.53 -16.22 -8.26
N ALA A 164 0.71 -16.28 -8.73
CA ALA A 164 1.03 -16.74 -10.07
C ALA A 164 0.65 -18.22 -10.28
N ILE A 165 0.46 -18.64 -11.53
CA ILE A 165 0.04 -20.02 -11.84
C ILE A 165 1.09 -21.04 -11.38
N GLU A 166 2.37 -20.69 -11.53
CA GLU A 166 3.54 -21.49 -11.19
C GLU A 166 3.59 -21.86 -9.71
N TYR A 167 3.01 -21.01 -8.84
CA TYR A 167 2.89 -21.30 -7.42
C TYR A 167 2.05 -22.56 -7.18
N PHE A 168 0.88 -22.64 -7.80
CA PHE A 168 -0.02 -23.78 -7.61
C PHE A 168 0.57 -25.05 -8.21
N ASP A 169 1.21 -24.94 -9.37
CA ASP A 169 1.80 -26.08 -10.07
C ASP A 169 3.04 -26.62 -9.34
N SER A 170 3.92 -25.75 -8.84
CA SER A 170 5.11 -26.14 -8.06
C SER A 170 4.73 -26.71 -6.70
N GLU A 171 3.82 -26.05 -5.98
CA GLU A 171 3.44 -26.46 -4.62
C GLU A 171 2.34 -27.53 -4.60
N LYS A 172 1.89 -27.99 -5.79
CA LYS A 172 0.80 -28.96 -5.97
C LYS A 172 -0.45 -28.58 -5.18
N LYS A 173 -0.77 -27.28 -5.18
CA LYS A 173 -1.94 -26.71 -4.51
C LYS A 173 -3.09 -26.54 -5.47
N ASP A 174 -4.31 -26.62 -4.95
CA ASP A 174 -5.48 -26.36 -5.78
C ASP A 174 -5.58 -24.88 -6.14
N LYS A 175 -5.94 -24.62 -7.41
CA LYS A 175 -6.13 -23.26 -7.91
C LYS A 175 -7.44 -22.69 -7.37
N PRO A 176 -7.46 -21.43 -6.87
CA PRO A 176 -8.64 -20.84 -6.26
C PRO A 176 -9.76 -20.60 -7.29
N GLU A 177 -10.97 -20.46 -6.76
CA GLU A 177 -12.15 -20.07 -7.52
C GLU A 177 -12.47 -18.59 -7.32
N TYR A 178 -12.92 -17.95 -8.39
CA TYR A 178 -13.41 -16.58 -8.45
C TYR A 178 -14.79 -16.55 -9.08
N TYR A 179 -15.43 -15.39 -9.19
CA TYR A 179 -16.79 -15.29 -9.71
C TYR A 179 -16.83 -14.43 -10.97
N GLN A 180 -17.46 -14.93 -12.03
CA GLN A 180 -17.74 -14.18 -13.26
C GLN A 180 -19.25 -14.16 -13.53
N VAL A 181 -19.82 -12.98 -13.66
CA VAL A 181 -21.27 -12.82 -13.92
C VAL A 181 -21.60 -13.31 -15.33
N LYS A 182 -22.34 -14.42 -15.44
CA LYS A 182 -22.67 -15.06 -16.72
C LYS A 182 -24.03 -14.62 -17.28
N GLU A 183 -25.03 -14.46 -16.42
CA GLU A 183 -26.40 -14.12 -16.81
C GLU A 183 -26.68 -12.63 -16.63
N ASN A 184 -27.49 -12.08 -17.54
CA ASN A 184 -27.96 -10.69 -17.47
C ASN A 184 -29.17 -10.51 -16.55
N VAL A 185 -29.81 -11.62 -16.15
CA VAL A 185 -31.03 -11.60 -15.36
C VAL A 185 -30.98 -12.71 -14.33
N LEU A 186 -31.30 -12.38 -13.08
CA LEU A 186 -31.54 -13.33 -12.01
C LEU A 186 -33.04 -13.36 -11.66
N ILE A 187 -33.56 -14.51 -11.24
CA ILE A 187 -34.97 -14.67 -10.84
C ILE A 187 -35.03 -15.10 -9.37
N ASP A 188 -35.72 -14.33 -8.52
CA ASP A 188 -35.84 -14.70 -7.10
C ASP A 188 -36.90 -15.79 -6.84
N THR A 189 -37.03 -16.24 -5.59
CA THR A 189 -38.03 -17.26 -5.22
C THR A 189 -39.49 -16.85 -5.43
N ASN A 190 -39.76 -15.56 -5.63
CA ASN A 190 -41.09 -15.01 -5.89
C ASN A 190 -41.29 -14.74 -7.39
N GLU A 191 -40.42 -15.26 -8.25
CA GLU A 191 -40.43 -15.08 -9.71
C GLU A 191 -40.19 -13.63 -10.16
N ASN A 192 -39.64 -12.76 -9.30
CA ASN A 192 -39.26 -11.41 -9.73
C ASN A 192 -37.94 -11.48 -10.52
N SER A 193 -37.92 -10.78 -11.64
CA SER A 193 -36.75 -10.63 -12.50
C SER A 193 -35.89 -9.44 -12.05
N HIS A 194 -34.59 -9.67 -11.95
CA HIS A 194 -33.58 -8.70 -11.52
C HIS A 194 -32.53 -8.51 -12.62
N CYS A 195 -32.41 -7.30 -13.16
CA CYS A 195 -31.50 -6.99 -14.27
C CYS A 195 -30.06 -6.75 -13.78
N LEU A 196 -29.08 -7.33 -14.45
CA LEU A 196 -27.65 -7.30 -14.13
C LEU A 196 -26.77 -6.87 -15.32
N GLU A 197 -27.34 -6.29 -16.37
CA GLU A 197 -26.59 -5.84 -17.55
C GLU A 197 -25.38 -4.95 -17.19
N SER A 198 -25.52 -4.10 -16.16
CA SER A 198 -24.46 -3.20 -15.70
C SER A 198 -23.24 -3.91 -15.12
N ILE A 199 -23.36 -5.18 -14.75
CA ILE A 199 -22.28 -5.99 -14.18
C ILE A 199 -22.01 -7.27 -14.96
N HIS A 200 -22.59 -7.43 -16.15
CA HIS A 200 -22.39 -8.60 -16.99
C HIS A 200 -20.92 -8.78 -17.37
N ASN A 201 -20.43 -10.02 -17.33
CA ASN A 201 -19.03 -10.42 -17.54
C ASN A 201 -18.02 -9.85 -16.55
N ASN A 202 -18.42 -9.02 -15.58
CA ASN A 202 -17.51 -8.57 -14.54
C ASN A 202 -17.06 -9.73 -13.67
N ILE A 203 -15.80 -9.66 -13.25
CA ILE A 203 -15.15 -10.64 -12.36
C ILE A 203 -15.07 -10.07 -10.95
N TYR A 204 -15.24 -10.92 -9.94
CA TYR A 204 -15.15 -10.58 -8.53
C TYR A 204 -14.27 -11.58 -7.79
N THR A 205 -13.38 -11.06 -6.93
CA THR A 205 -12.42 -11.88 -6.17
C THR A 205 -12.97 -12.46 -4.88
N SER A 206 -14.15 -12.01 -4.44
CA SER A 206 -14.82 -12.51 -3.25
C SER A 206 -16.34 -12.57 -3.44
N LEU A 207 -16.99 -13.46 -2.69
CA LEU A 207 -18.44 -13.57 -2.70
C LEU A 207 -19.11 -12.31 -2.15
N ASP A 208 -18.47 -11.62 -1.20
CA ASP A 208 -19.01 -10.40 -0.61
C ASP A 208 -18.98 -9.24 -1.61
N ASP A 209 -17.91 -9.11 -2.40
CA ASP A 209 -17.82 -8.12 -3.47
C ASP A 209 -18.87 -8.37 -4.54
N LEU A 210 -19.05 -9.64 -4.94
CA LEU A 210 -20.09 -10.03 -5.89
C LEU A 210 -21.48 -9.67 -5.38
N LYS A 211 -21.80 -10.03 -4.13
CA LYS A 211 -23.09 -9.72 -3.51
C LYS A 211 -23.31 -8.22 -3.38
N ALA A 212 -22.28 -7.45 -3.06
CA ALA A 212 -22.36 -6.00 -3.01
C ALA A 212 -22.66 -5.41 -4.40
N ALA A 213 -22.01 -5.91 -5.45
CA ALA A 213 -22.25 -5.47 -6.81
C ALA A 213 -23.66 -5.84 -7.33
N ILE A 214 -24.13 -7.06 -7.06
CA ILE A 214 -25.50 -7.48 -7.41
C ILE A 214 -26.53 -6.56 -6.73
N LYS A 215 -26.40 -6.35 -5.42
CA LYS A 215 -27.25 -5.44 -4.65
C LYS A 215 -27.27 -4.03 -5.23
N SER A 216 -26.11 -3.51 -5.62
CA SER A 216 -26.01 -2.20 -6.26
C SER A 216 -26.64 -2.17 -7.65
N ALA A 217 -26.52 -3.23 -8.44
CA ALA A 217 -27.10 -3.31 -9.79
C ALA A 217 -28.63 -3.36 -9.76
N ILE A 218 -29.21 -4.00 -8.75
CA ILE A 218 -30.67 -4.17 -8.60
C ILE A 218 -31.31 -3.14 -7.67
N ASP A 219 -30.54 -2.14 -7.21
CA ASP A 219 -30.95 -1.08 -6.27
C ASP A 219 -31.59 -1.60 -4.96
N LEU A 220 -31.01 -2.67 -4.38
CA LEU A 220 -31.47 -3.25 -3.12
C LEU A 220 -30.37 -3.31 -2.07
N THR A 221 -30.75 -3.12 -0.81
CA THR A 221 -29.82 -3.21 0.34
C THR A 221 -29.63 -4.63 0.84
N ILE A 222 -30.57 -5.53 0.55
CA ILE A 222 -30.60 -6.92 0.99
C ILE A 222 -30.67 -7.83 -0.23
N MET A 223 -29.94 -8.95 -0.19
CA MET A 223 -29.97 -9.95 -1.25
C MET A 223 -31.34 -10.66 -1.29
N PRO A 224 -32.02 -10.70 -2.45
CA PRO A 224 -33.25 -11.48 -2.62
C PRO A 224 -33.02 -12.98 -2.36
N LYS A 225 -34.06 -13.67 -1.87
CA LYS A 225 -34.01 -15.12 -1.59
C LYS A 225 -33.87 -15.90 -2.91
N GLY A 226 -33.11 -17.00 -2.87
CA GLY A 226 -32.90 -17.88 -4.03
C GLY A 226 -31.76 -17.47 -4.97
N LEU A 227 -31.30 -16.23 -4.93
CA LEU A 227 -30.23 -15.77 -5.81
C LEU A 227 -28.86 -16.36 -5.46
N ASN A 228 -28.60 -16.64 -4.17
CA ASN A 228 -27.34 -17.25 -3.74
C ASN A 228 -27.06 -18.59 -4.43
N THR A 229 -28.08 -19.40 -4.70
CA THR A 229 -27.92 -20.70 -5.36
C THR A 229 -27.59 -20.55 -6.84
N GLN A 230 -28.12 -19.51 -7.50
CA GLN A 230 -27.85 -19.25 -8.91
C GLN A 230 -26.40 -18.79 -9.14
N ILE A 231 -25.91 -17.91 -8.27
CA ILE A 231 -24.55 -17.37 -8.39
C ILE A 231 -23.43 -18.37 -8.06
N GLU A 232 -23.76 -19.53 -7.48
CA GLU A 232 -22.78 -20.64 -7.33
C GLU A 232 -22.29 -21.14 -8.69
N GLY A 233 -23.14 -21.09 -9.73
CA GLY A 233 -22.76 -21.44 -11.11
C GLY A 233 -21.78 -20.46 -11.77
N TRP A 234 -21.49 -19.33 -11.12
CA TRP A 234 -20.59 -18.28 -11.63
C TRP A 234 -19.14 -18.49 -11.25
N LYS A 235 -18.86 -19.54 -10.48
CA LYS A 235 -17.50 -19.90 -10.11
C LYS A 235 -16.68 -20.22 -11.35
N ILE A 236 -15.53 -19.59 -11.45
CA ILE A 236 -14.50 -19.82 -12.45
C ILE A 236 -13.20 -20.17 -11.72
N LYS A 237 -12.52 -21.23 -12.17
CA LYS A 237 -11.24 -21.63 -11.61
C LYS A 237 -10.11 -20.82 -12.25
N LEU A 238 -9.15 -20.38 -11.45
CA LEU A 238 -7.97 -19.68 -11.93
C LEU A 238 -7.21 -20.52 -12.97
N ASN A 239 -6.81 -19.90 -14.07
CA ASN A 239 -5.98 -20.49 -15.12
C ASN A 239 -5.24 -19.39 -15.91
N GLU A 240 -4.38 -19.81 -16.86
CA GLU A 240 -3.55 -18.89 -17.66
C GLU A 240 -4.37 -17.89 -18.49
N ASN A 241 -5.57 -18.26 -18.94
CA ASN A 241 -6.39 -17.41 -19.81
C ASN A 241 -7.15 -16.32 -19.03
N ASN A 242 -7.42 -16.52 -17.74
CA ASN A 242 -8.25 -15.59 -16.96
C ASN A 242 -7.49 -14.84 -15.85
N ILE A 243 -6.24 -15.18 -15.56
CA ILE A 243 -5.46 -14.55 -14.49
C ILE A 243 -5.32 -13.03 -14.65
N LEU A 244 -5.14 -12.56 -15.89
CA LEU A 244 -5.02 -11.12 -16.17
C LEU A 244 -6.33 -10.38 -15.90
N ASP A 245 -7.46 -10.94 -16.31
CA ASP A 245 -8.78 -10.35 -16.07
C ASP A 245 -9.11 -10.33 -14.57
N ILE A 246 -8.75 -11.39 -13.83
CA ILE A 246 -8.92 -11.47 -12.37
C ILE A 246 -8.08 -10.40 -11.66
N ARG A 247 -6.80 -10.23 -12.07
CA ARG A 247 -5.91 -9.18 -11.53
C ARG A 247 -6.44 -7.78 -11.82
N THR A 248 -6.92 -7.55 -13.04
CA THR A 248 -7.54 -6.28 -13.45
C THR A 248 -8.77 -5.99 -12.60
N ALA A 249 -9.67 -6.96 -12.43
CA ALA A 249 -10.85 -6.81 -11.59
C ALA A 249 -10.51 -6.56 -10.12
N LYS A 250 -9.46 -7.19 -9.59
CA LYS A 250 -8.95 -6.93 -8.24
C LYS A 250 -8.43 -5.52 -8.08
N SER A 251 -7.60 -5.05 -9.01
CA SER A 251 -7.08 -3.67 -9.00
C SER A 251 -8.22 -2.64 -9.02
N GLN A 252 -9.22 -2.84 -9.89
CA GLN A 252 -10.42 -1.98 -9.92
C GLN A 252 -11.22 -2.01 -8.61
N THR A 253 -11.34 -3.17 -7.98
CA THR A 253 -12.00 -3.31 -6.68
C THR A 253 -11.25 -2.53 -5.59
N LEU A 254 -9.91 -2.60 -5.59
CA LEU A 254 -9.07 -1.83 -4.67
C LEU A 254 -9.20 -0.32 -4.94
N LYS A 255 -9.18 0.12 -6.20
CA LYS A 255 -9.44 1.52 -6.59
C LYS A 255 -10.78 2.01 -6.04
N ARG A 256 -11.88 1.29 -6.29
CA ARG A 256 -13.22 1.64 -5.75
C ARG A 256 -13.25 1.69 -4.21
N LYS A 257 -12.44 0.87 -3.54
CA LYS A 257 -12.38 0.80 -2.07
C LYS A 257 -11.60 1.96 -1.45
N TYR A 258 -10.50 2.37 -2.07
CA TYR A 258 -9.54 3.32 -1.50
C TYR A 258 -9.61 4.72 -2.12
N ASP A 259 -9.82 4.82 -3.43
CA ASP A 259 -9.80 6.09 -4.15
C ASP A 259 -10.98 6.96 -3.71
N SER A 260 -10.66 8.06 -3.03
CA SER A 260 -11.65 9.07 -2.67
C SER A 260 -10.94 10.35 -2.26
N GLN A 261 -11.38 11.47 -2.84
CA GLN A 261 -10.76 12.78 -2.62
C GLN A 261 -9.25 12.71 -2.91
N ASN A 262 -8.44 13.14 -1.95
CA ASN A 262 -6.98 13.19 -1.97
C ASN A 262 -6.27 11.85 -1.70
N VAL A 263 -7.00 10.73 -1.61
CA VAL A 263 -6.43 9.39 -1.41
C VAL A 263 -6.52 8.60 -2.71
N LYS A 264 -5.41 7.99 -3.15
CA LYS A 264 -5.32 7.11 -4.33
C LYS A 264 -4.57 5.83 -4.01
N VAL A 265 -5.03 4.69 -4.53
CA VAL A 265 -4.33 3.40 -4.43
C VAL A 265 -3.55 3.08 -5.70
N PHE A 266 -2.36 2.54 -5.50
CA PHE A 266 -1.46 2.06 -6.53
C PHE A 266 -1.15 0.60 -6.23
N THR A 267 -1.50 -0.27 -7.17
CA THR A 267 -1.35 -1.72 -7.01
C THR A 267 -0.27 -2.24 -7.93
N ASN A 268 0.47 -3.25 -7.48
CA ASN A 268 1.38 -3.98 -8.34
C ASN A 268 0.63 -4.69 -9.48
N LYS A 269 1.36 -5.18 -10.49
CA LYS A 269 0.79 -5.75 -11.71
C LYS A 269 0.42 -7.22 -11.53
N ASN A 270 1.24 -7.98 -10.79
CA ASN A 270 1.07 -9.42 -10.68
C ASN A 270 0.65 -9.88 -9.29
N TRP A 271 1.61 -10.21 -8.43
CA TRP A 271 1.34 -10.92 -7.18
C TRP A 271 1.75 -10.10 -5.96
N THR A 272 3.05 -9.98 -5.70
CA THR A 272 3.62 -9.14 -4.64
C THR A 272 4.76 -8.30 -5.22
N LEU A 273 5.22 -7.27 -4.48
CA LEU A 273 6.41 -6.49 -4.85
C LEU A 273 7.60 -7.38 -5.27
N GLU A 274 7.94 -8.42 -4.50
CA GLU A 274 9.08 -9.29 -4.80
C GLU A 274 8.88 -10.10 -6.08
N TYR A 275 7.66 -10.58 -6.32
CA TYR A 275 7.35 -11.32 -7.54
C TYR A 275 7.43 -10.40 -8.77
N ASP A 276 6.91 -9.17 -8.66
CA ASP A 276 6.95 -8.17 -9.72
C ASP A 276 8.40 -7.76 -10.05
N LEU A 277 9.26 -7.58 -9.03
CA LEU A 277 10.71 -7.38 -9.22
C LEU A 277 11.38 -8.57 -9.90
N ALA A 278 11.00 -9.80 -9.57
CA ALA A 278 11.49 -10.99 -10.25
C ALA A 278 10.98 -11.11 -11.70
N CYS A 279 9.82 -10.52 -12.04
CA CYS A 279 9.30 -10.47 -13.40
C CYS A 279 10.05 -9.48 -14.30
N SER A 280 10.57 -8.37 -13.76
CA SER A 280 11.32 -7.37 -14.52
C SER A 280 12.50 -7.97 -15.27
N ASN A 281 12.56 -7.83 -16.60
CA ASN A 281 13.67 -8.40 -17.38
C ASN A 281 15.02 -7.76 -17.04
N GLU A 282 15.01 -6.51 -16.57
CA GLU A 282 16.22 -5.70 -16.39
C GLU A 282 16.66 -5.62 -14.94
N LEU A 283 15.72 -5.82 -13.99
CA LEU A 283 16.02 -5.83 -12.55
C LEU A 283 16.14 -7.26 -11.99
N ARG A 284 15.64 -8.28 -12.70
CA ARG A 284 15.60 -9.67 -12.23
C ARG A 284 16.95 -10.19 -11.77
N GLU A 285 18.03 -9.91 -12.50
CA GLU A 285 19.36 -10.40 -12.12
C GLU A 285 19.85 -9.77 -10.81
N SER A 286 19.76 -8.45 -10.69
CA SER A 286 20.10 -7.71 -9.47
C SER A 286 19.21 -8.10 -8.29
N PHE A 287 17.91 -8.34 -8.53
CA PHE A 287 16.99 -8.79 -7.51
C PHE A 287 17.26 -10.23 -7.05
N ALA A 288 17.54 -11.14 -7.99
CA ALA A 288 17.90 -12.52 -7.67
C ALA A 288 19.19 -12.61 -6.85
N LEU A 289 20.17 -11.75 -7.14
CA LEU A 289 21.37 -11.60 -6.32
C LEU A 289 21.02 -11.14 -4.90
N ALA A 290 20.13 -10.14 -4.76
CA ALA A 290 19.67 -9.68 -3.45
C ALA A 290 18.99 -10.81 -2.64
N VAL A 291 18.15 -11.63 -3.29
CA VAL A 291 17.50 -12.79 -2.66
C VAL A 291 18.54 -13.81 -2.17
N GLN A 292 19.57 -14.09 -2.97
CA GLN A 292 20.65 -15.03 -2.59
C GLN A 292 21.46 -14.51 -1.39
N ILE A 293 21.84 -13.24 -1.42
CA ILE A 293 22.55 -12.60 -0.31
C ILE A 293 21.68 -12.62 0.96
N ALA A 294 20.40 -12.28 0.86
CA ALA A 294 19.48 -12.28 1.99
C ALA A 294 19.28 -13.68 2.60
N LYS A 295 19.25 -14.73 1.78
CA LYS A 295 19.26 -16.13 2.27
C LYS A 295 20.53 -16.44 3.06
N ARG A 296 21.68 -16.01 2.56
CA ARG A 296 22.97 -16.25 3.22
C ARG A 296 23.10 -15.49 4.54
N ILE A 297 22.63 -14.24 4.60
CA ILE A 297 22.54 -13.45 5.84
C ILE A 297 21.67 -14.15 6.87
N LYS A 298 20.52 -14.70 6.47
CA LYS A 298 19.65 -15.43 7.40
C LYS A 298 20.34 -16.66 8.02
N SER A 299 21.21 -17.33 7.27
CA SER A 299 22.00 -18.47 7.76
C SER A 299 23.21 -18.04 8.61
N SER A 300 23.72 -16.83 8.41
CA SER A 300 24.87 -16.29 9.15
C SER A 300 24.77 -14.75 9.22
N GLU A 301 24.32 -14.23 10.37
CA GLU A 301 24.16 -12.78 10.55
C GLU A 301 25.49 -12.03 10.39
N SER A 302 26.62 -12.64 10.75
CA SER A 302 27.95 -12.02 10.58
C SER A 302 28.30 -11.76 9.12
N TYR A 303 27.69 -12.50 8.18
CA TYR A 303 27.91 -12.31 6.76
C TYR A 303 27.49 -10.91 6.29
N PHE A 304 26.52 -10.29 6.96
CA PHE A 304 26.12 -8.92 6.62
C PHE A 304 27.29 -7.94 6.70
N ASN A 305 28.15 -8.07 7.72
CA ASN A 305 29.32 -7.20 7.89
C ASN A 305 30.38 -7.43 6.80
N GLU A 306 30.44 -8.63 6.22
CA GLU A 306 31.40 -8.95 5.15
C GLU A 306 31.02 -8.29 3.80
N LEU A 307 29.78 -7.81 3.67
CA LEU A 307 29.26 -7.13 2.48
C LEU A 307 29.65 -5.64 2.41
N PHE A 308 30.33 -5.13 3.43
CA PHE A 308 30.77 -3.75 3.47
C PHE A 308 32.30 -3.69 3.51
N GLU A 309 32.86 -2.68 2.84
CA GLU A 309 34.26 -2.31 2.97
C GLU A 309 34.49 -1.52 4.27
N ASP A 310 35.75 -1.31 4.64
CA ASP A 310 36.12 -0.56 5.86
C ASP A 310 35.62 0.90 5.84
N ASP A 311 35.35 1.46 4.66
CA ASP A 311 34.76 2.79 4.47
C ASP A 311 33.22 2.79 4.51
N GLY A 312 32.60 1.64 4.76
CA GLY A 312 31.16 1.45 4.86
C GLY A 312 30.44 1.31 3.51
N LYS A 313 31.15 1.25 2.38
CA LYS A 313 30.51 1.01 1.08
C LYS A 313 30.13 -0.44 0.90
N PHE A 314 28.92 -0.67 0.41
CA PHE A 314 28.46 -1.98 -0.01
C PHE A 314 29.29 -2.49 -1.19
N LYS A 315 29.68 -3.76 -1.13
CA LYS A 315 30.32 -4.49 -2.23
C LYS A 315 29.51 -5.72 -2.59
N ILE A 316 29.40 -5.98 -3.89
CA ILE A 316 28.80 -7.22 -4.37
C ILE A 316 29.79 -8.36 -4.07
N PRO A 317 29.40 -9.37 -3.28
CA PRO A 317 30.26 -10.51 -3.03
C PRO A 317 30.44 -11.33 -4.31
N PRO A 318 31.57 -12.05 -4.48
CA PRO A 318 31.77 -13.00 -5.57
C PRO A 318 30.91 -14.25 -5.31
N ILE A 319 29.60 -14.10 -5.42
CA ILE A 319 28.64 -15.19 -5.45
C ILE A 319 28.53 -15.59 -6.91
N GLU A 320 28.80 -16.86 -7.24
CA GLU A 320 28.32 -17.41 -8.50
C GLU A 320 26.81 -17.23 -8.46
N ASN A 321 26.25 -16.45 -9.38
CA ASN A 321 24.82 -16.17 -9.41
C ASN A 321 24.10 -17.54 -9.52
N GLU A 322 23.68 -18.11 -8.39
CA GLU A 322 23.05 -19.43 -8.29
C GLU A 322 21.58 -19.35 -8.74
N ILE A 323 21.28 -18.42 -9.67
CA ILE A 323 20.14 -18.67 -10.54
C ILE A 323 20.60 -19.85 -11.37
N ASP A 324 20.16 -21.04 -10.96
CA ASP A 324 20.49 -22.30 -11.60
C ASP A 324 20.48 -22.09 -13.12
N LYS A 325 21.61 -22.30 -13.80
CA LYS A 325 21.69 -22.02 -15.23
C LYS A 325 20.63 -22.82 -16.00
N GLU A 326 20.22 -23.97 -15.45
CA GLU A 326 19.09 -24.78 -15.91
C GLU A 326 17.71 -24.15 -15.61
N ALA A 327 17.58 -23.33 -14.57
CA ALA A 327 16.39 -22.53 -14.29
C ALA A 327 16.20 -21.40 -15.32
N VAL A 328 17.28 -20.78 -15.79
CA VAL A 328 17.20 -19.69 -16.79
C VAL A 328 17.12 -20.21 -18.22
N GLN A 329 17.83 -21.31 -18.53
CA GLN A 329 17.96 -21.81 -19.90
C GLN A 329 16.74 -22.64 -20.31
N GLY A 330 15.85 -22.06 -21.12
CA GLY A 330 14.72 -22.75 -21.75
C GLY A 330 13.39 -22.72 -20.98
N ASN A 331 13.32 -22.02 -19.85
CA ASN A 331 12.07 -21.77 -19.13
C ASN A 331 11.43 -20.44 -19.54
N PRO A 332 10.08 -20.34 -19.53
CA PRO A 332 9.40 -19.06 -19.77
C PRO A 332 9.68 -18.04 -18.65
N PRO A 333 9.61 -16.72 -18.95
CA PRO A 333 9.93 -15.66 -17.99
C PRO A 333 9.21 -15.78 -16.64
N GLU A 334 7.95 -16.20 -16.64
CA GLU A 334 7.09 -16.34 -15.47
C GLU A 334 7.60 -17.45 -14.53
N LYS A 335 8.12 -18.54 -15.12
CA LYS A 335 8.73 -19.65 -14.37
C LYS A 335 10.06 -19.26 -13.75
N ILE A 336 10.87 -18.48 -14.46
CA ILE A 336 12.12 -17.92 -13.91
C ILE A 336 11.79 -16.98 -12.73
N ALA A 337 10.83 -16.07 -12.93
CA ALA A 337 10.39 -15.15 -11.88
C ALA A 337 9.89 -15.90 -10.64
N TYR A 338 9.07 -16.94 -10.83
CA TYR A 338 8.61 -17.77 -9.72
C TYR A 338 9.76 -18.49 -9.02
N GLN A 339 10.78 -19.00 -9.72
CA GLN A 339 11.93 -19.64 -9.07
C GLN A 339 12.72 -18.68 -8.18
N ILE A 340 12.87 -17.42 -8.61
CA ILE A 340 13.50 -16.36 -7.81
C ILE A 340 12.64 -16.00 -6.60
N PHE A 341 11.31 -15.98 -6.77
CA PHE A 341 10.35 -15.66 -5.72
C PHE A 341 10.08 -16.82 -4.74
N LYS A 342 10.19 -18.07 -5.19
CA LYS A 342 9.89 -19.30 -4.43
C LYS A 342 10.48 -19.33 -3.01
N PRO A 343 11.68 -18.80 -2.74
CA PRO A 343 12.20 -18.71 -1.38
C PRO A 343 11.28 -18.01 -0.38
N PHE A 344 10.46 -17.05 -0.81
CA PHE A 344 9.52 -16.32 0.05
C PHE A 344 8.28 -17.13 0.46
N VAL A 345 8.02 -18.27 -0.19
CA VAL A 345 6.84 -19.11 0.04
C VAL A 345 7.01 -20.06 1.23
N ASN A 346 8.23 -20.51 1.51
CA ASN A 346 8.49 -21.63 2.42
C ASN A 346 8.93 -21.17 3.82
N SER A 347 8.67 -22.02 4.83
CA SER A 347 9.21 -21.85 6.19
C SER A 347 10.74 -21.91 6.13
N GLY A 348 11.40 -20.78 6.38
CA GLY A 348 12.84 -20.64 6.12
C GLY A 348 13.17 -19.51 5.15
N SER A 349 12.17 -18.82 4.58
CA SER A 349 12.32 -17.68 3.65
C SER A 349 13.32 -16.60 4.08
N PRO A 350 14.08 -16.01 3.15
CA PRO A 350 14.82 -14.79 3.44
C PRO A 350 13.85 -13.69 3.91
N SER A 351 14.32 -12.82 4.80
CA SER A 351 13.50 -11.67 5.22
C SER A 351 13.24 -10.75 4.03
N LYS A 352 11.98 -10.40 3.79
CA LYS A 352 11.59 -9.41 2.76
C LYS A 352 12.29 -8.07 3.00
N ALA A 353 12.36 -7.62 4.25
CA ALA A 353 13.04 -6.40 4.64
C ALA A 353 14.56 -6.47 4.38
N VAL A 354 15.21 -7.59 4.71
CA VAL A 354 16.66 -7.78 4.41
C VAL A 354 16.89 -7.84 2.91
N THR A 355 16.02 -8.50 2.16
CA THR A 355 16.11 -8.54 0.69
C THR A 355 15.96 -7.13 0.11
N ALA A 356 14.99 -6.35 0.57
CA ALA A 356 14.79 -4.97 0.15
C ALA A 356 15.98 -4.07 0.50
N GLN A 357 16.60 -4.26 1.67
CA GLN A 357 17.83 -3.56 2.05
C GLN A 357 18.96 -3.87 1.07
N ILE A 358 19.26 -5.16 0.84
CA ILE A 358 20.35 -5.53 -0.07
C ILE A 358 20.07 -5.09 -1.50
N PHE A 359 18.82 -5.22 -1.95
CA PHE A 359 18.43 -4.74 -3.27
C PHE A 359 18.60 -3.23 -3.38
N SER A 360 18.26 -2.46 -2.34
CA SER A 360 18.51 -1.01 -2.28
C SER A 360 20.00 -0.68 -2.42
N GLU A 361 20.89 -1.40 -1.73
CA GLU A 361 22.33 -1.21 -1.86
C GLU A 361 22.83 -1.49 -3.29
N ILE A 362 22.32 -2.56 -3.93
CA ILE A 362 22.65 -2.88 -5.33
C ILE A 362 22.17 -1.77 -6.27
N LEU A 363 20.95 -1.27 -6.09
CA LEU A 363 20.40 -0.18 -6.91
C LEU A 363 21.23 1.11 -6.77
N VAL A 364 21.72 1.43 -5.56
CA VAL A 364 22.59 2.60 -5.32
C VAL A 364 23.96 2.40 -5.98
N LEU A 365 24.54 1.21 -5.85
CA LEU A 365 25.83 0.88 -6.45
C LEU A 365 25.78 0.93 -7.99
N GLU A 366 24.68 0.48 -8.58
CA GLU A 366 24.48 0.40 -10.03
C GLU A 366 23.62 1.55 -10.60
N LYS A 367 23.47 2.65 -9.86
CA LYS A 367 22.56 3.75 -10.20
C LYS A 367 22.69 4.24 -11.65
N ASP A 368 23.91 4.40 -12.15
CA ASP A 368 24.18 4.97 -13.46
C ASP A 368 23.65 4.07 -14.60
N LYS A 369 23.42 2.78 -14.32
CA LYS A 369 22.85 1.82 -15.27
C LYS A 369 21.34 1.65 -15.10
N LEU A 370 20.82 1.78 -13.88
CA LEU A 370 19.47 1.35 -13.52
C LEU A 370 18.45 2.48 -13.39
N VAL A 371 18.86 3.74 -13.27
CA VAL A 371 17.91 4.87 -13.09
C VAL A 371 16.87 4.96 -14.23
N ASP A 372 17.31 4.87 -15.48
CA ASP A 372 16.39 4.90 -16.63
C ASP A 372 15.49 3.67 -16.67
N THR A 373 16.03 2.51 -16.27
CA THR A 373 15.27 1.26 -16.12
C THR A 373 14.18 1.41 -15.05
N LEU A 374 14.50 1.94 -13.87
CA LEU A 374 13.53 2.15 -12.78
C LEU A 374 12.35 3.03 -13.24
N LYS A 375 12.62 4.06 -14.06
CA LYS A 375 11.58 4.98 -14.55
C LYS A 375 10.65 4.35 -15.60
N ARG A 376 11.13 3.39 -16.40
CA ARG A 376 10.36 2.79 -17.52
C ARG A 376 9.84 1.38 -17.24
N ASP A 377 10.32 0.72 -16.19
CA ASP A 377 9.94 -0.65 -15.90
C ASP A 377 8.46 -0.75 -15.54
N SER A 378 7.72 -1.54 -16.32
CA SER A 378 6.26 -1.66 -16.18
C SER A 378 5.82 -2.32 -14.86
N TYR A 379 6.69 -3.08 -14.20
CA TYR A 379 6.40 -3.71 -12.91
C TYR A 379 6.63 -2.76 -11.75
N LEU A 380 7.44 -1.71 -11.91
CA LEU A 380 7.64 -0.66 -10.89
C LEU A 380 6.82 0.60 -11.12
N LYS A 381 6.14 0.73 -12.27
CA LYS A 381 5.33 1.91 -12.62
C LYS A 381 4.39 2.35 -11.50
N TYR A 382 3.71 1.43 -10.82
CA TYR A 382 2.79 1.75 -9.72
C TYR A 382 3.48 2.44 -8.52
N ILE A 383 4.74 2.09 -8.23
CA ILE A 383 5.55 2.73 -7.18
C ILE A 383 5.97 4.12 -7.64
N ILE A 384 6.43 4.27 -8.88
CA ILE A 384 6.82 5.56 -9.46
C ILE A 384 5.62 6.52 -9.48
N ASP A 385 4.46 6.04 -9.92
CA ASP A 385 3.21 6.78 -9.94
C ASP A 385 2.79 7.20 -8.52
N ALA A 386 2.90 6.29 -7.54
CA ALA A 386 2.62 6.59 -6.13
C ALA A 386 3.55 7.65 -5.54
N ILE A 387 4.85 7.61 -5.88
CA ILE A 387 5.83 8.63 -5.49
C ILE A 387 5.46 9.97 -6.11
N ASN A 388 5.19 9.99 -7.42
CA ASN A 388 4.81 11.20 -8.16
C ASN A 388 3.54 11.83 -7.58
N TYR A 389 2.54 11.02 -7.22
CA TYR A 389 1.30 11.50 -6.60
C TYR A 389 1.56 12.13 -5.25
N ALA A 390 2.28 11.46 -4.37
CA ALA A 390 2.63 12.00 -3.06
C ALA A 390 3.48 13.28 -3.15
N CYS A 391 4.33 13.40 -4.18
CA CYS A 391 5.12 14.60 -4.44
C CYS A 391 4.31 15.75 -5.08
N GLY A 392 3.06 15.53 -5.47
CA GLY A 392 2.20 16.54 -6.12
C GLY A 392 2.49 16.76 -7.60
N GLU A 393 3.15 15.81 -8.27
CA GLU A 393 3.58 15.89 -9.68
C GLU A 393 2.94 14.81 -10.55
N PHE A 394 1.82 14.25 -10.12
CA PHE A 394 1.12 13.19 -10.84
C PHE A 394 0.14 13.76 -11.87
N ASN A 395 0.25 13.28 -13.10
CA ASN A 395 -0.65 13.65 -14.19
C ASN A 395 -1.66 12.53 -14.43
N GLU A 396 -2.92 12.74 -14.01
CA GLU A 396 -3.98 11.72 -14.14
C GLU A 396 -4.30 11.35 -15.61
N GLU A 397 -4.02 12.25 -16.56
CA GLU A 397 -4.29 12.05 -17.99
C GLU A 397 -3.41 10.97 -18.64
N GLU A 398 -2.21 10.71 -18.11
CA GLU A 398 -1.32 9.66 -18.62
C GLU A 398 -1.75 8.26 -18.15
N GLN A 399 -2.48 8.14 -17.03
CA GLN A 399 -2.88 6.85 -16.47
C GLN A 399 -4.19 6.28 -17.08
N ALA A 400 -5.00 7.11 -17.75
CA ALA A 400 -6.25 6.67 -18.38
C ALA A 400 -6.05 5.98 -19.75
N ASN A 401 -4.82 6.04 -20.29
CA ASN A 401 -4.47 5.56 -21.63
C ASN A 401 -3.63 4.27 -21.64
N ASP A 402 -3.27 3.74 -20.46
CA ASP A 402 -2.59 2.45 -20.24
C ASP A 402 -3.56 1.44 -19.61
#